data_AF-A0A6A3QWE4-F1
#
_entry.id   AF-A0A6A3QWE4-F1
#
_cell.length_a   1.000
_cell.length_b   1.000
_cell.length_c   1.000
_cell.angle_alpha   90.00
_cell.angle_beta   90.00
_cell.angle_gamma   90.00
#
_symmetry.space_group_name_H-M   'P 1'
#
loop_
_entity.id
_entity.type
_entity.pdbx_description
1 polymer ?
#
loop_
_entity_poly.entity_id
_entity_poly.type
_entity_poly.pdbx_seq_one_letter_code
_entity_poly.pdbx_strand_id
1 'polypeptide(L)' 'MGARYELRTVVAVDRLHVNAILGTDTLKAFRSVMDLDENIMTLKDSGEVIALGSP' A
#
# COMPACT_ATOMS: atom_id res chain seq x y z
N MET A 1 7.64 -17.95 17.94
CA MET A 1 6.81 -16.89 17.32
C MET A 1 6.90 -17.08 15.81
N GLY A 2 5.81 -17.46 15.14
CA GLY A 2 5.82 -17.71 13.70
C GLY A 2 5.40 -16.46 12.94
N ALA A 3 6.25 -15.97 12.03
CA ALA A 3 5.83 -14.94 11.09
C ALA A 3 4.78 -15.54 10.15
N ARG A 4 3.59 -14.93 10.09
CA ARG A 4 2.55 -15.31 9.15
C ARG A 4 2.83 -14.59 7.84
N TYR A 5 3.27 -15.34 6.83
CA TYR A 5 3.44 -14.82 5.47
C TYR A 5 2.09 -14.88 4.75
N GLU A 6 1.57 -13.73 4.31
CA GLU A 6 0.44 -13.71 3.38
C GLU A 6 0.96 -13.64 1.94
N LEU A 7 0.59 -14.63 1.13
CA LEU A 7 0.82 -14.60 -0.32
C LEU A 7 -0.19 -13.64 -0.95
N ARG A 8 0.32 -12.61 -1.64
CA ARG A 8 -0.50 -11.64 -2.39
C ARG A 8 -0.18 -11.75 -3.87
N THR A 9 -1.22 -11.74 -4.70
CA THR A 9 -1.08 -11.75 -6.14
C THR A 9 -0.66 -10.37 -6.62
N VAL A 10 0.40 -10.31 -7.41
CA VAL A 10 0.83 -9.09 -8.12
C VAL A 10 0.83 -9.38 -9.62
N VAL A 11 0.43 -8.41 -10.43
CA VAL A 11 0.53 -8.51 -11.89
C VAL A 11 1.83 -7.86 -12.32
N ALA A 12 2.76 -8.66 -12.84
CA ALA A 12 4.01 -8.17 -13.42
C ALA A 12 3.78 -7.75 -14.87
N VAL A 13 4.27 -6.56 -15.23
CA VAL A 13 4.19 -6.01 -16.59
C VAL A 13 5.57 -5.52 -17.04
N ASP A 14 5.85 -5.63 -18.34
CA ASP A 14 7.17 -5.30 -18.91
C ASP A 14 7.51 -3.80 -18.83
N ARG A 15 6.51 -2.93 -19.03
CA ARG A 15 6.67 -1.48 -18.95
C ARG A 15 5.51 -0.85 -18.20
N LEU A 16 5.84 -0.23 -17.07
CA LEU A 16 4.94 0.63 -16.32
C LEU A 16 5.67 1.94 -16.05
N HIS A 17 4.97 3.07 -16.25
CA HIS A 17 5.54 4.39 -15.98
C HIS A 17 5.84 4.62 -14.49
N VAL A 18 5.31 3.75 -13.61
CA VAL A 18 5.54 3.74 -12.17
C VAL A 18 6.10 2.38 -11.75
N ASN A 19 6.73 2.30 -10.58
CA ASN A 19 7.30 1.04 -10.08
C ASN A 19 6.24 0.00 -9.69
N ALA A 20 5.06 0.46 -9.25
CA ALA A 20 3.94 -0.40 -8.90
C ALA A 20 2.62 0.39 -8.96
N ILE A 21 1.52 -0.32 -9.21
CA ILE A 21 0.16 0.17 -8.97
C ILE A 21 -0.43 -0.68 -7.85
N LEU A 22 -0.93 -0.02 -6.81
CA LEU A 22 -1.64 -0.69 -5.73
C LEU A 22 -3.14 -0.64 -6.02
N GLY A 23 -3.74 -1.81 -6.22
CA GLY A 23 -5.19 -1.95 -6.31
C GLY A 23 -5.87 -1.70 -4.96
N THR A 24 -7.18 -1.44 -5.00
CA THR A 24 -7.98 -1.19 -3.79
C THR A 24 -8.12 -2.45 -2.91
N ASP A 25 -7.98 -3.62 -3.50
CA ASP A 25 -7.87 -4.91 -2.81
C ASP A 25 -6.63 -4.96 -1.91
N THR A 26 -5.48 -4.52 -2.42
CA THR A 26 -4.21 -4.45 -1.69
C THR A 26 -4.33 -3.45 -0.55
N LEU A 27 -4.85 -2.25 -0.84
CA LEU A 27 -5.07 -1.22 0.17
C LEU A 27 -6.02 -1.69 1.29
N LYS A 28 -7.10 -2.39 0.93
CA LYS A 28 -8.04 -2.99 1.90
C LYS A 28 -7.36 -4.05 2.77
N ALA A 29 -6.53 -4.88 2.18
CA ALA A 29 -5.85 -5.96 2.89
C ALA A 29 -4.73 -5.45 3.82
N PHE A 30 -4.26 -4.22 3.68
CA PHE A 30 -3.42 -3.53 4.68
C PHE A 30 -4.21 -2.61 5.61
N ARG A 31 -5.54 -2.57 5.44
CA ARG A 31 -6.45 -1.67 6.16
C ARG A 31 -5.96 -0.22 6.10
N SER A 32 -5.49 0.17 4.92
CA SER A 32 -4.88 1.48 4.68
C SER A 32 -5.91 2.59 4.91
N VAL A 33 -5.47 3.70 5.51
CA VAL A 33 -6.23 4.95 5.61
C VAL A 33 -5.44 6.04 4.91
N MET A 34 -6.03 6.64 3.88
CA MET A 34 -5.46 7.81 3.21
C MET A 34 -6.06 9.07 3.82
N ASP A 35 -5.20 9.92 4.38
CA ASP A 35 -5.51 11.27 4.83
C ASP A 35 -4.97 12.24 3.77
N LEU A 36 -5.87 12.88 3.05
CA LEU A 36 -5.52 13.80 1.96
C LEU A 36 -5.22 15.21 2.46
N ASP A 37 -5.71 15.57 3.65
CA ASP A 37 -5.45 16.88 4.24
C ASP A 37 -4.02 16.93 4.79
N GLU A 38 -3.59 15.84 5.44
CA GLU A 38 -2.23 15.69 5.96
C GLU A 38 -1.25 15.09 4.92
N ASN A 39 -1.75 14.69 3.75
CA ASN A 39 -0.99 14.07 2.66
C ASN A 39 -0.20 12.82 3.10
N ILE A 40 -0.86 11.92 3.83
CA ILE A 40 -0.27 10.68 4.36
C ILE A 40 -1.18 9.47 4.14
N MET A 41 -0.59 8.27 4.15
CA MET A 41 -1.28 6.99 4.22
C MET A 41 -0.77 6.18 5.40
N THR A 42 -1.69 5.71 6.25
CA THR A 42 -1.38 4.89 7.41
C THR A 42 -1.81 3.45 7.19
N LEU A 43 -0.91 2.50 7.39
CA LEU A 43 -1.19 1.06 7.35
C LEU A 43 -1.61 0.59 8.74
N LYS A 44 -2.91 0.37 8.97
CA LYS A 44 -3.43 0.12 10.33
C LYS A 44 -2.86 -1.13 11.01
N ASP A 45 -2.50 -2.14 10.24
CA ASP A 45 -2.00 -3.39 10.81
C ASP A 45 -0.57 -3.25 11.36
N SER A 46 0.26 -2.38 10.78
CA SER A 46 1.64 -2.12 11.23
C SER A 46 1.80 -0.80 12.00
N GLY A 47 0.89 0.15 11.83
CA GLY A 47 1.02 1.53 12.30
C GLY A 47 1.98 2.39 11.46
N GLU A 48 2.50 1.86 10.35
CA GLU A 48 3.42 2.58 9.47
C GLU A 48 2.72 3.74 8.77
N VAL A 49 3.40 4.88 8.69
CA VAL A 49 2.92 6.11 8.03
C VAL A 49 3.81 6.39 6.82
N ILE A 50 3.17 6.53 5.67
CA ILE A 50 3.82 6.77 4.38
C ILE A 50 3.35 8.13 3.87
N ALA A 51 4.28 9.02 3.51
CA ALA A 51 3.93 10.29 2.88
C ALA A 51 3.38 10.04 1.47
N LEU A 52 2.24 10.64 1.16
CA LEU A 52 1.74 10.71 -0.21
C LEU A 52 2.57 11.77 -0.96
N GLY A 53 2.74 11.61 -2.27
CA GLY A 53 3.58 12.52 -3.06
C GLY A 53 3.15 13.98 -2.94
N SER A 54 4.01 14.93 -3.30
CA SER A 54 3.61 16.34 -3.40
C SER A 54 2.69 16.55 -4.62
N PRO A 55 1.72 17.47 -4.55
CA PRO A 55 0.93 17.91 -5.69
C PRO A 55 1.77 18.38 -6.88
#